data_AF-A0AAW6GKK1-F1
#
_entry.id   AF-A0AAW6GKK1-F1
#
_cell.length_a   1.000
_cell.length_b   1.000
_cell.length_c   1.000
_cell.angle_alpha   90.00
_cell.angle_beta   90.00
_cell.angle_gamma   90.00
#
_symmetry.space_group_name_H-M   'P 1'
#
loop_
_entity.id
_entity.type
_entity.pdbx_description
1 polymer ?
#
loop_
_entity_poly.entity_id
_entity_poly.type
_entity_poly.pdbx_seq_one_letter_code
_entity_poly.pdbx_strand_id
1 'polypeptide(L)' 'MDNKLRCKSCGKQIKGGCYNAPDGPFCVDCWENKISEEVKKDYEKQVLKRLQAIGISFKTK' A
#
# COMPACT_ATOMS: atom_id res chain seq x y z
N MET A 1 -2.18 -3.99 23.66
CA MET A 1 -1.45 -3.45 22.49
C MET A 1 -2.40 -2.51 21.76
N ASP A 2 -2.10 -1.21 21.70
CA ASP A 2 -2.85 -0.26 20.87
C ASP A 2 -2.70 -0.63 19.40
N ASN A 3 -3.61 -1.46 18.88
CA ASN A 3 -3.64 -1.94 17.50
C ASN A 3 -4.16 -0.86 16.53
N LYS A 4 -3.63 0.36 16.68
CA LYS A 4 -4.07 1.54 15.95
C LYS A 4 -3.26 1.63 14.66
N LEU A 5 -3.93 1.54 13.52
CA LEU A 5 -3.33 1.71 12.20
C LEU A 5 -2.64 3.09 12.11
N ARG A 6 -1.41 3.15 11.60
CA ARG A 6 -0.63 4.39 11.51
C ARG A 6 -0.13 4.60 10.08
N CYS A 7 -0.17 5.84 9.61
CA CYS A 7 0.33 6.21 8.30
C CYS A 7 1.85 5.96 8.23
N LYS A 8 2.30 5.24 7.20
CA LYS A 8 3.70 4.93 6.95
C LYS A 8 4.55 6.19 6.72
N SER A 9 3.99 7.22 6.09
CA SER A 9 4.70 8.48 5.83
C SER A 9 4.80 9.37 7.07
N CYS A 10 3.66 9.71 7.69
CA CYS A 10 3.62 10.75 8.74
C CYS A 10 3.47 10.22 10.17
N GLY A 11 3.33 8.90 10.36
CA GLY A 11 3.21 8.26 11.67
C GLY A 11 1.89 8.52 12.43
N LYS A 12 1.03 9.41 11.92
CA LYS A 12 -0.28 9.72 12.51
C LYS A 12 -1.18 8.49 12.50
N GLN A 13 -1.99 8.35 13.55
CA GLN A 13 -3.03 7.33 13.59
C GLN A 13 -4.05 7.57 12.47
N ILE A 14 -4.38 6.51 11.74
CA ILE A 14 -5.45 6.48 10.76
C ILE A 14 -6.75 6.10 11.48
N LYS A 15 -7.76 6.97 11.40
CA LYS A 15 -9.08 6.77 12.04
C LYS A 15 -10.18 6.40 11.04
N GLY A 16 -9.90 6.42 9.73
CA GLY A 16 -10.86 6.15 8.66
C GLY A 16 -10.20 5.44 7.46
N GLY A 17 -10.69 5.70 6.24
CA GLY A 17 -10.15 5.11 5.02
C GLY A 17 -8.65 5.34 4.83
N CYS A 18 -7.98 4.37 4.20
CA CYS A 18 -6.53 4.42 3.96
C CYS A 18 -6.17 3.77 2.62
N TYR A 19 -5.00 4.16 2.10
CA TYR A 19 -4.40 3.48 0.97
C TYR A 19 -3.48 2.37 1.49
N ASN A 20 -3.81 1.13 1.13
CA ASN A 20 -2.99 -0.05 1.39
C ASN A 20 -1.93 -0.16 0.29
N ALA A 21 -0.72 0.29 0.57
CA ALA A 21 0.41 0.11 -0.32
C ALA A 21 1.33 -1.03 0.17
N PRO A 22 2.19 -1.60 -0.69
CA PRO A 22 3.10 -2.68 -0.33
C PRO A 22 3.98 -2.41 0.90
N ASP A 23 4.38 -1.15 1.11
CA ASP A 23 5.25 -0.72 2.22
C ASP A 23 4.48 -0.39 3.52
N GLY A 24 3.15 -0.46 3.47
CA GLY A 24 2.27 -0.17 4.58
C GLY A 24 1.17 0.83 4.24
N PRO A 25 0.28 1.10 5.21
CA PRO A 25 -0.89 1.96 5.01
C PRO A 25 -0.50 3.44 4.99
N PHE A 26 -1.10 4.22 4.10
CA PHE A 26 -0.98 5.68 4.05
C PHE A 26 -2.33 6.34 4.35
N CYS A 27 -2.32 7.46 5.08
CA CYS A 27 -3.50 8.31 5.14
C CYS A 27 -3.72 9.02 3.80
N VAL A 28 -4.97 9.41 3.53
CA VAL A 28 -5.38 10.08 2.28
C VAL A 28 -4.50 11.29 1.98
N ASP A 29 -4.28 12.17 2.96
CA ASP A 29 -3.46 13.37 2.78
C ASP A 29 -2.04 13.06 2.32
N CYS A 30 -1.38 12.08 2.94
CA CYS A 30 -0.02 11.74 2.53
C CYS A 30 0.00 11.10 1.15
N TRP A 31 -0.96 10.20 0.86
CA TRP A 31 -1.04 9.56 -0.44
C TRP A 31 -1.26 10.57 -1.57
N GLU A 32 -2.21 11.49 -1.40
CA GLU A 32 -2.57 12.46 -2.45
C GLU A 32 -1.51 13.55 -2.61
N ASN A 33 -0.96 14.07 -1.50
CA ASN A 33 -0.16 15.31 -1.54
C ASN A 33 1.35 15.11 -1.34
N LYS A 34 1.80 13.97 -0.79
CA LYS A 34 3.21 13.77 -0.40
C LYS A 34 3.91 12.62 -1.11
N ILE A 35 3.15 11.64 -1.58
CA ILE A 35 3.71 10.53 -2.37
C ILE A 35 3.69 10.94 -3.84
N SER A 36 4.86 10.88 -4.47
CA SER A 36 4.98 11.21 -5.89
C SER A 36 4.31 10.15 -6.76
N GLU A 37 3.83 10.56 -7.93
CA GLU A 37 3.22 9.67 -8.92
C GLU A 37 4.17 8.55 -9.37
N GLU A 38 5.49 8.80 -9.40
CA GLU A 38 6.49 7.78 -9.69
C GLU A 38 6.47 6.64 -8.66
N VAL A 39 6.42 6.99 -7.37
CA VAL A 39 6.35 6.00 -6.28
C VAL A 39 5.02 5.25 -6.32
N LYS A 40 3.89 5.93 -6.60
CA LYS A 40 2.59 5.26 -6.76
C LYS A 40 2.61 4.23 -7.89
N LYS A 41 3.22 4.59 -9.04
CA LYS A 41 3.39 3.66 -10.18
C LYS A 41 4.30 2.49 -9.85
N ASP A 42 5.36 2.71 -9.07
CA ASP A 42 6.20 1.60 -8.61
C ASP A 42 5.42 0.63 -7.72
N TYR A 43 4.64 1.16 -6.76
CA TYR A 43 3.77 0.33 -5.93
C TYR A 43 2.75 -0.47 -6.74
N GLU A 44 2.12 0.14 -7.75
CA GLU A 44 1.23 -0.58 -8.67
C GLU A 44 1.94 -1.75 -9.36
N LYS A 45 3.14 -1.52 -9.92
CA LYS A 45 3.95 -2.57 -10.56
C LYS A 45 4.28 -3.71 -9.59
N GLN A 46 4.63 -3.39 -8.35
CA GLN A 46 4.92 -4.40 -7.33
C GLN A 46 3.68 -5.26 -7.03
N VAL A 47 2.51 -4.64 -6.88
CA VAL A 47 1.25 -5.36 -6.65
C VAL A 47 0.92 -6.27 -7.84
N LEU A 48 1.01 -5.76 -9.07
CA LEU A 48 0.76 -6.54 -10.28
C LEU A 48 1.70 -7.76 -10.40
N LYS A 49 3.00 -7.59 -10.10
CA LYS A 49 3.96 -8.71 -10.07
C LYS A 49 3.56 -9.78 -9.05
N ARG A 50 3.14 -9.37 -7.85
CA ARG A 50 2.67 -10.32 -6.81
C ARG A 50 1.41 -11.06 -7.26
N LEU A 51 0.44 -10.36 -7.85
CA LEU A 51 -0.78 -10.97 -8.40
C LEU A 51 -0.46 -11.95 -9.53
N GLN A 52 0.47 -11.60 -10.43
CA GLN A 52 0.93 -12.50 -11.48
C GLN A 52 1.54 -13.78 -10.90
N ALA A 53 2.40 -13.67 -9.88
CA ALA A 53 3.00 -14.83 -9.22
C ALA A 53 1.96 -15.74 -8.55
N ILE A 54 0.96 -15.16 -7.89
CA ILE A 54 -0.17 -15.91 -7.30
C ILE A 54 -0.94 -16.66 -8.40
N GLY A 55 -1.26 -15.98 -9.50
CA GLY A 55 -1.98 -16.59 -10.62
C GLY A 55 -1.21 -17.72 -11.30
N ILE A 56 0.12 -17.59 -11.46
CA ILE A 56 0.98 -18.67 -11.95
C ILE A 56 0.95 -19.86 -10.99
N SER A 57 1.11 -19.60 -9.68
CA SER A 57 1.12 -20.63 -8.65
C SER A 57 -0.21 -21.38 -8.54
N PHE A 58 -1.33 -20.74 -8.92
CA PHE A 58 -2.64 -21.38 -8.99
C PHE A 58 -2.75 -22.33 -10.19
N LYS A 59 -2.11 -22.04 -11.32
CA LYS A 59 -2.13 -22.89 -12.52
C LYS A 59 -1.23 -24.12 -12.43
N THR A 60 -0.22 -24.09 -11.56
CA THR A 60 0.71 -25.20 -11.32
C THR A 60 0.27 -26.14 -10.20
N LYS A 61 -0.88 -25.89 -9.57
CA LYS A 61 -1.53 -26.79 -8.60
C LYS A 61 -2.62 -27.62 -9.24
#